data_AF-A0A956WEH7-F1
#
_entry.id   AF-A0A956WEH7-F1
#
_cell.length_a   1.000
_cell.length_b   1.000
_cell.length_c   1.000
_cell.angle_alpha   90.00
_cell.angle_beta   90.00
_cell.angle_gamma   90.00
#
_symmetry.space_group_name_H-M   'P 1'
#
loop_
_entity.id
_entity.type
_entity.pdbx_description
1 polymer ?
#
loop_
_entity_poly.entity_id
_entity_poly.type
_entity_poly.pdbx_seq_one_letter_code
_entity_poly.pdbx_strand_id
1 'polypeptide(L)' 'MTTGPGGAPTFERHEFGVTDDGETVERFVLTNATGMTVTLLSLGCIIQSVEAPDRTGARANVALGFSGLDD' A
#
# COMPACT_ATOMS: atom_id res chain seq x y z
N MET A 1 -12.37 -12.88 -13.58
CA MET A 1 -11.76 -13.47 -12.36
C MET A 1 -12.70 -13.14 -11.21
N THR A 2 -13.40 -14.15 -10.69
CA THR A 2 -14.57 -14.00 -9.82
C THR A 2 -14.21 -14.40 -8.39
N THR A 3 -14.51 -13.53 -7.43
CA THR A 3 -14.23 -13.66 -5.99
C THR A 3 -15.41 -14.32 -5.26
N GLY A 4 -15.12 -15.33 -4.43
CA GLY A 4 -16.06 -15.95 -3.47
C GLY A 4 -16.15 -15.20 -2.13
N PRO A 5 -17.05 -15.60 -1.21
CA PRO A 5 -17.40 -14.84 -0.02
C PRO A 5 -16.33 -15.01 1.07
N GLY A 6 -15.36 -14.11 1.02
CA GLY A 6 -14.19 -14.00 1.89
C GLY A 6 -13.25 -13.07 1.15
N GLY A 7 -13.48 -11.76 1.32
CA GLY A 7 -13.11 -10.70 0.36
C GLY A 7 -11.77 -10.95 -0.31
N ALA A 8 -11.76 -11.15 -1.63
CA ALA A 8 -10.50 -11.43 -2.33
C ALA A 8 -9.49 -10.32 -2.06
N PRO A 9 -8.19 -10.67 -2.00
CA PRO A 9 -7.18 -9.65 -1.97
C PRO A 9 -7.35 -8.71 -3.17
N THR A 10 -7.39 -7.40 -2.92
CA THR A 10 -7.43 -6.40 -3.98
C THR A 10 -6.02 -5.85 -4.21
N PHE A 11 -5.74 -5.56 -5.48
CA PHE A 11 -4.49 -4.98 -5.92
C PHE A 11 -4.82 -3.76 -6.76
N GLU A 12 -4.33 -2.61 -6.31
CA GLU A 12 -4.46 -1.35 -7.02
C GLU A 12 -3.09 -0.75 -7.29
N ARG A 13 -2.98 -0.08 -8.42
CA ARG A 13 -1.75 0.59 -8.84
C ARG A 13 -2.08 2.00 -9.29
N HIS A 14 -1.33 2.95 -8.76
CA HIS A 14 -1.50 4.37 -8.97
C HIS A 14 -0.16 4.98 -9.34
N GLU A 15 -0.14 5.97 -10.24
CA GLU A 15 1.07 6.75 -10.48
C GLU A 15 1.34 7.62 -9.25
N PHE A 16 2.57 7.57 -8.71
CA PHE A 16 2.94 8.35 -7.53
C PHE A 16 3.68 9.63 -7.91
N GLY A 17 4.62 9.54 -8.84
CA GLY A 17 5.41 10.68 -9.29
C GLY A 17 6.58 10.26 -10.17
N VAL A 18 7.49 11.18 -10.43
CA VAL A 18 8.75 10.94 -11.15
C VAL A 18 9.88 11.39 -10.24
N THR A 19 10.93 10.58 -10.11
CA THR A 19 12.14 10.96 -9.34
C THR A 19 12.91 12.07 -10.06
N ASP A 20 13.81 12.76 -9.36
CA ASP A 20 14.70 13.76 -9.98
C ASP A 20 15.58 13.15 -11.09
N ASP A 21 15.84 11.84 -11.03
CA ASP A 21 16.54 11.06 -12.07
C ASP A 21 15.65 10.73 -13.29
N GLY A 22 14.37 11.10 -13.28
CA GLY A 22 13.43 10.87 -14.39
C GLY A 22 12.74 9.51 -14.38
N GLU A 23 12.82 8.75 -13.27
CA GLU A 23 12.19 7.42 -13.16
C GLU A 23 10.75 7.54 -12.66
N THR A 24 9.80 6.93 -13.36
CA THR A 24 8.39 6.88 -12.92
C THR A 24 8.25 6.00 -11.69
N VAL A 25 7.80 6.60 -10.59
CA VAL A 25 7.46 5.90 -9.36
C VAL A 25 5.97 5.54 -9.39
N GLU A 26 5.69 4.26 -9.29
CA GLU A 26 4.35 3.70 -9.14
C GLU A 26 4.09 3.36 -7.67
N ARG A 27 2.88 3.61 -7.19
CA ARG A 27 2.37 3.17 -5.90
C ARG A 27 1.51 1.93 -6.10
N PHE A 28 1.76 0.91 -5.30
CA PHE A 28 0.99 -0.32 -5.23
C PHE A 28 0.28 -0.40 -3.89
N VAL A 29 -1.03 -0.60 -3.92
CA VAL A 29 -1.87 -0.80 -2.73
C VAL A 29 -2.39 -2.23 -2.77
N LEU A 30 -1.94 -3.05 -1.83
CA LEU A 30 -2.38 -4.42 -1.64
C LEU A 30 -3.28 -4.48 -0.41
N THR A 31 -4.52 -4.90 -0.57
CA THR A 31 -5.41 -5.18 0.57
C THR A 31 -5.67 -6.67 0.64
N ASN A 32 -5.46 -7.29 1.79
CA ASN A 32 -5.72 -8.72 1.99
C ASN A 32 -7.16 -8.98 2.44
N ALA A 33 -7.56 -10.25 2.42
CA ALA A 33 -8.90 -10.70 2.80
C ALA A 33 -9.28 -10.47 4.28
N THR A 34 -8.29 -10.30 5.15
CA THR A 34 -8.44 -10.01 6.57
C THR A 34 -8.43 -8.51 6.90
N GLY A 35 -8.37 -7.63 5.88
CA GLY A 35 -8.44 -6.18 6.06
C GLY A 35 -7.10 -5.49 6.34
N MET A 36 -5.98 -6.18 6.13
CA MET A 36 -4.65 -5.58 6.15
C MET A 36 -4.36 -4.91 4.80
N THR A 37 -3.91 -3.65 4.82
CA THR A 37 -3.55 -2.90 3.61
C THR A 37 -2.07 -2.53 3.66
N VAL A 38 -1.34 -2.81 2.59
CA VAL A 38 0.08 -2.49 2.44
C VAL A 38 0.25 -1.61 1.21
N THR A 39 0.91 -0.47 1.38
CA THR A 39 1.23 0.45 0.30
C THR A 39 2.73 0.44 0.07
N LEU A 40 3.15 0.18 -1.17
CA LEU A 40 4.55 0.12 -1.59
C LEU A 40 4.80 1.05 -2.78
N LEU A 41 6.03 1.50 -2.94
CA LEU A 41 6.48 2.24 -4.12
C LEU A 41 7.40 1.37 -4.98
N SER A 42 7.35 1.53 -6.31
CA SER A 42 8.30 0.89 -7.25
C SER A 42 9.73 1.35 -7.01
N LEU A 43 9.91 2.51 -6.39
CA LEU A 43 11.21 3.07 -6.02
C LEU A 43 11.85 2.21 -4.91
N GLY A 44 12.74 1.29 -5.29
CA GLY A 44 13.54 0.49 -4.36
C GLY A 44 12.74 -0.41 -3.40
N CYS A 45 11.47 -0.72 -3.69
CA CYS A 45 10.54 -1.42 -2.80
C CYS A 45 10.31 -0.71 -1.45
N ILE A 46 10.27 0.63 -1.45
CA ILE A 46 9.97 1.40 -0.25
C ILE A 46 8.55 1.10 0.22
N ILE A 47 8.42 0.67 1.48
CA ILE A 47 7.12 0.47 2.13
C ILE A 47 6.64 1.85 2.61
N GLN A 48 5.58 2.35 2.00
CA GLN A 48 5.00 3.65 2.34
C GLN A 48 4.09 3.56 3.57
N SER A 49 3.29 2.51 3.67
CA SER A 49 2.42 2.29 4.82
C SER A 49 2.02 0.83 4.95
N VAL A 50 1.80 0.40 6.19
CA VAL A 50 1.20 -0.90 6.50
C VAL A 50 0.09 -0.64 7.50
N GLU A 51 -1.14 -0.70 7.04
CA GLU A 51 -2.33 -0.60 7.87
C GLU A 51 -2.77 -2.00 8.27
N ALA A 52 -2.63 -2.33 9.55
CA ALA A 52 -3.11 -3.58 10.11
C ALA A 52 -4.35 -3.34 10.96
N PRO A 53 -5.39 -4.19 10.87
CA PRO A 53 -6.51 -4.14 11.79
C PRO A 53 -6.05 -4.58 13.18
N ASP A 54 -6.39 -3.79 14.20
CA ASP A 54 -6.20 -4.16 15.59
C ASP A 54 -7.25 -5.19 16.06
N ARG A 55 -7.14 -5.65 17.31
CA ARG A 55 -8.09 -6.61 17.90
C ARG A 55 -9.54 -6.10 18.00
N THR A 56 -9.75 -4.79 17.90
CA THR A 56 -11.07 -4.13 17.92
C THR A 56 -11.60 -3.78 16.53
N GLY A 57 -10.84 -4.08 15.46
CA GLY A 57 -11.19 -3.77 14.07
C GLY A 57 -10.77 -2.37 13.62
N ALA A 58 -10.10 -1.59 14.48
CA ALA A 58 -9.54 -0.29 14.12
C ALA A 58 -8.27 -0.49 13.29
N ARG A 59 -8.20 0.11 12.10
CA ARG A 59 -7.00 0.09 11.26
C ARG A 59 -6.00 1.09 11.80
N ALA A 60 -4.78 0.64 12.07
CA ALA A 60 -3.69 1.51 12.48
C ALA A 60 -2.51 1.32 11.52
N ASN A 61 -1.89 2.44 11.10
CA ASN A 61 -0.63 2.39 10.38
C ASN A 61 0.47 1.98 11.35
N VAL A 62 1.04 0.80 11.12
CA VAL A 62 2.09 0.18 11.95
C VAL A 62 3.47 0.23 11.29
N ALA A 63 3.57 0.75 10.06
CA ALA A 63 4.87 0.99 9.42
C ALA A 63 5.31 2.44 9.61
N LEU A 64 6.58 2.61 9.98
CA LEU A 64 7.31 3.87 9.85
C LEU A 64 7.53 4.13 8.36
N GLY A 65 6.62 4.86 7.73
CA GLY A 65 6.70 5.25 6.33
C GLY A 65 6.48 6.74 6.18
N PHE A 66 7.24 7.34 5.26
CA PHE A 66 7.22 8.75 4.94
C PHE A 66 5.92 9.08 4.19
N SER A 67 5.26 10.17 4.58
CA SER A 67 3.94 10.51 4.04
C SER A 67 4.01 10.97 2.58
N GLY A 68 5.18 11.43 2.13
CA GLY A 68 5.41 11.96 0.78
C GLY A 68 6.84 11.78 0.32
N LEU A 69 7.06 12.02 -0.97
CA LEU A 69 8.37 11.97 -1.64
C LEU A 69 9.28 13.16 -1.22
N ASP A 70 8.71 14.13 -0.50
CA ASP A 70 9.32 15.37 0.01
C ASP A 70 9.68 15.33 1.52
N ASP A 71 9.50 14.19 2.19
CA ASP A 71 9.76 14.01 3.65
C ASP A 71 11.11 13.30 3.91
#